data_AF-A0A7V6ECJ3-F1
#
_entry.id   AF-A0A7V6ECJ3-F1
#
_cell.length_a   1.000
_cell.length_b   1.000
_cell.length_c   1.000
_cell.angle_alpha   90.00
_cell.angle_beta   90.00
_cell.angle_gamma   90.00
#
_symmetry.space_group_name_H-M   'P 1'
#
loop_
_entity.id
_entity.type
_entity.pdbx_description
1 polymer ?
#
loop_
_entity_poly.entity_id
_entity_poly.type
_entity_poly.pdbx_seq_one_letter_code
_entity_poly.pdbx_strand_id
1 'polypeptide(L)'
;MPREVTFLDYLIFGIVVASIAIGFVYFFIRALKRAESPSTLIVRFVISLVMIAIIFIFGYRLFFASRGGDRAGAIFALFSMVIFGILLGIMWAPSIGSIIAKPLVNLIWPETELEPKPNYDVAIALKKKGLYDEAAKEIQQELEKFPDDVEGRLLLADLFARNLNCFEAAKIEIEKIVNNPKATPGQL
;
A
#
# COMPACT_ATOMS: atom_id res chain seq x y z
N MET A 1 24.33 4.60 46.38
CA MET A 1 25.52 4.30 45.55
C MET A 1 25.09 4.36 44.08
N PRO A 2 25.66 5.25 43.25
CA PRO A 2 25.41 5.22 41.81
C PRO A 2 26.08 3.97 41.24
N ARG A 3 25.35 3.15 40.45
CA ARG A 3 25.96 2.05 39.70
C ARG A 3 26.90 2.65 38.66
N GLU A 4 28.19 2.34 38.73
CA GLU A 4 29.11 2.67 37.65
C GLU A 4 28.73 1.87 36.41
N VAL A 5 28.55 2.56 35.29
CA VAL A 5 28.18 1.95 34.01
C VAL A 5 29.38 1.16 33.54
N THR A 6 29.27 -0.17 33.52
CA THR A 6 30.40 -1.04 33.22
C THR A 6 30.63 -1.13 31.71
N PHE A 7 31.85 -1.46 31.28
CA PHE A 7 32.17 -1.71 29.87
C PHE A 7 31.21 -2.73 29.22
N LEU A 8 30.73 -3.69 30.02
CA LEU A 8 29.75 -4.70 29.62
C LEU A 8 28.39 -4.09 29.24
N ASP A 9 27.96 -3.02 29.93
CA ASP A 9 26.69 -2.32 29.62
C ASP A 9 26.76 -1.61 28.27
N TYR A 10 27.91 -1.01 27.93
CA TYR A 10 28.14 -0.40 26.61
C TYR A 10 28.22 -1.45 25.50
N LEU A 11 28.83 -2.60 25.78
CA LEU A 11 28.95 -3.70 24.83
C LEU A 11 27.59 -4.35 24.55
N ILE A 12 26.78 -4.59 25.58
CA ILE A 12 25.40 -5.09 25.44
C ILE A 12 24.55 -4.09 24.66
N PHE A 13 24.62 -2.80 25.02
CA PHE A 13 23.88 -1.76 24.32
C PHE A 13 24.25 -1.69 22.83
N GLY A 14 25.55 -1.76 22.50
CA GLY A 14 26.04 -1.77 21.13
C GLY A 14 25.52 -2.97 20.32
N ILE A 15 25.52 -4.17 20.90
CA ILE A 15 25.02 -5.39 20.24
C ILE A 15 23.51 -5.32 19.99
N VAL A 16 22.75 -4.83 20.97
CA VAL A 16 21.29 -4.66 20.84
C VAL A 16 20.96 -3.67 19.72
N VAL A 17 21.64 -2.52 19.69
CA VAL A 17 21.45 -1.50 18.65
C VAL A 17 21.83 -2.05 17.28
N ALA A 18 22.96 -2.75 17.16
CA ALA A 18 23.39 -3.37 15.90
C ALA A 18 22.39 -4.42 15.41
N SER A 19 21.86 -5.26 16.30
CA SER A 19 20.87 -6.29 15.96
C SER A 19 19.55 -5.68 15.46
N ILE A 20 19.09 -4.60 16.10
CA ILE A 20 17.90 -3.86 15.68
C ILE A 20 18.14 -3.21 14.30
N ALA A 21 19.31 -2.60 14.10
CA ALA A 21 19.66 -1.98 12.82
C ALA A 21 19.73 -3.01 11.68
N ILE A 22 20.34 -4.17 11.92
CA ILE A 22 20.43 -5.26 10.93
C ILE A 22 19.02 -5.80 10.62
N GLY A 23 18.20 -6.04 11.64
CA GLY A 23 16.81 -6.46 11.46
C GLY A 23 15.98 -5.46 10.66
N PHE A 24 16.16 -4.17 10.93
CA PHE A 24 15.49 -3.09 10.20
C PHE A 24 15.94 -3.02 8.74
N VAL A 25 17.24 -3.11 8.47
CA VAL A 25 17.79 -3.12 7.10
C VAL A 25 17.31 -4.35 6.33
N TYR A 26 17.30 -5.54 6.96
CA TYR A 26 16.78 -6.75 6.33
C TYR A 26 15.29 -6.63 6.02
N PHE A 27 14.49 -6.14 6.97
CA PHE A 27 13.06 -5.90 6.78
C PHE A 27 12.82 -4.88 5.66
N PHE A 28 13.61 -3.81 5.60
CA PHE A 28 13.53 -2.79 4.56
C PHE A 28 13.87 -3.35 3.17
N ILE A 29 14.94 -4.13 3.03
CA ILE A 29 15.30 -4.78 1.76
C ILE A 29 14.23 -5.80 1.35
N ARG A 30 13.69 -6.56 2.31
CA ARG A 30 12.61 -7.53 2.03
C ARG A 30 11.31 -6.82 1.61
N ALA A 31 10.99 -5.69 2.22
CA ALA A 31 9.82 -4.88 1.86
C ALA A 31 9.97 -4.26 0.46
N LEU A 32 11.15 -3.78 0.09
CA LEU A 32 11.43 -3.25 -1.25
C LEU A 32 11.31 -4.30 -2.34
N LYS A 33 11.80 -5.53 -2.10
CA LYS A 33 11.76 -6.62 -3.08
C LYS A 33 10.37 -7.18 -3.33
N ARG A 34 9.42 -6.97 -2.41
CA ARG A 34 8.07 -7.58 -2.46
C ARG A 34 6.98 -6.60 -2.90
N ALA A 35 7.33 -5.34 -3.14
CA ALA A 35 6.38 -4.29 -3.47
C ALA A 35 6.28 -4.09 -4.98
N GLU A 36 5.08 -4.23 -5.54
CA GLU A 36 4.78 -3.94 -6.95
C GLU A 36 5.08 -2.47 -7.33
N SER A 37 5.03 -1.54 -6.36
CA SER A 37 5.45 -0.13 -6.53
C SER A 37 6.50 0.27 -5.48
N PRO A 38 7.81 0.10 -5.77
CA PRO A 38 8.87 0.37 -4.81
C PRO A 38 8.94 1.85 -4.37
N SER A 39 8.50 2.78 -5.22
CA SER A 39 8.49 4.23 -4.94
C SER A 39 7.59 4.61 -3.75
N THR A 40 6.37 4.07 -3.68
CA THR A 40 5.41 4.39 -2.62
C THR A 40 5.93 3.97 -1.23
N LEU A 41 6.64 2.85 -1.19
CA LEU A 41 7.24 2.32 0.04
C LEU A 41 8.44 3.16 0.48
N ILE A 42 9.33 3.52 -0.45
CA ILE A 42 10.47 4.41 -0.17
C ILE A 42 9.99 5.76 0.37
N VAL A 43 8.99 6.37 -0.27
CA VAL A 43 8.44 7.67 0.16
C VAL A 43 7.91 7.61 1.59
N ARG A 44 7.15 6.57 1.95
CA ARG A 44 6.65 6.37 3.33
C ARG A 44 7.79 6.25 4.34
N PHE A 45 8.85 5.50 4.01
CA PHE A 45 10.01 5.36 4.88
C PHE A 45 10.82 6.65 5.02
N VAL A 46 11.03 7.40 3.93
CA VAL A 46 11.70 8.70 3.96
C VAL A 46 10.94 9.69 4.83
N ILE A 47 9.61 9.77 4.67
CA ILE A 47 8.75 10.62 5.52
C ILE A 47 8.87 10.20 7.00
N SER A 48 8.82 8.89 7.28
CA SER A 48 9.00 8.37 8.64
C SER A 48 10.35 8.79 9.25
N LEU A 49 11.43 8.68 8.47
CA LEU A 49 12.78 9.02 8.92
C LEU A 49 12.92 10.52 9.19
N VAL A 50 12.33 11.36 8.33
CA VAL A 50 12.28 12.82 8.54
C VAL A 50 11.49 13.16 9.81
N MET A 51 10.32 12.55 10.02
CA MET A 51 9.52 12.78 11.24
C MET A 51 10.24 12.34 12.51
N ILE A 52 10.93 11.20 12.47
CA ILE A 52 11.75 10.73 13.59
C ILE A 52 12.91 11.70 13.86
N ALA A 53 13.61 12.17 12.83
CA ALA A 53 14.68 13.16 12.99
C ALA A 53 14.15 14.45 13.63
N ILE A 54 12.98 14.93 13.20
CA ILE A 54 12.29 16.09 13.78
C ILE A 54 11.99 15.84 15.27
N ILE A 55 11.42 14.68 15.61
CA ILE A 55 11.13 14.30 17.01
C ILE A 55 12.42 14.27 17.85
N PHE A 56 13.52 13.73 17.31
CA PHE A 56 14.81 13.70 18.00
C PHE A 56 15.40 15.11 18.20
N ILE A 57 15.31 15.99 17.20
CA ILE A 57 15.80 17.38 17.27
C ILE A 57 15.00 18.15 18.34
N PHE A 58 13.68 18.05 18.32
CA PHE A 58 12.82 18.71 19.31
C PHE A 58 12.97 18.08 20.71
N GLY A 59 13.13 16.76 20.82
CA GLY A 59 13.41 16.09 22.09
C GLY A 59 14.76 16.50 22.69
N TYR A 60 15.79 16.66 21.87
CA TYR A 60 17.09 17.17 22.31
C TYR A 60 16.98 18.63 22.76
N ARG A 61 16.24 19.47 22.00
CA ARG A 61 15.95 20.86 22.39
C ARG A 61 15.21 20.93 23.72
N LEU A 62 14.20 20.07 23.94
CA LEU A 62 13.48 19.97 25.20
C LEU A 62 14.42 19.62 26.36
N PHE A 63 15.24 18.60 26.20
CA PHE A 63 16.18 18.14 27.22
C PHE A 63 17.18 19.24 27.65
N PHE A 64 17.70 20.00 26.70
CA PHE A 64 18.60 21.13 26.98
C PHE A 64 17.85 22.37 27.53
N ALA A 65 16.66 22.68 27.01
CA ALA A 65 15.84 23.79 27.49
C ALA A 65 15.40 23.59 28.96
N SER A 66 15.10 22.34 29.35
CA SER A 66 14.80 21.98 30.75
C SER A 66 15.98 22.25 31.70
N ARG A 67 17.22 22.33 31.20
CA ARG A 67 18.42 22.70 31.99
C ARG A 67 18.74 24.20 31.92
N GLY A 68 18.34 24.88 30.85
CA GLY A 68 18.66 26.29 30.59
C GLY A 68 17.60 27.31 31.02
N GLY A 69 16.44 26.88 31.52
CA GLY A 69 15.38 27.78 32.00
C GLY A 69 14.45 28.35 30.93
N ASP A 70 14.61 27.97 29.66
CA ASP A 70 13.73 28.38 28.56
C ASP A 70 12.44 27.53 28.53
N ARG A 71 11.45 28.00 29.29
CA ARG A 71 10.14 27.33 29.42
C ARG A 71 9.31 27.39 28.13
N ALA A 72 9.45 28.44 27.32
CA ALA A 72 8.68 28.60 26.09
C ALA A 72 9.15 27.59 25.02
N GLY A 73 10.48 27.44 24.85
CA GLY A 73 11.04 26.45 23.95
C GLY A 73 10.70 25.00 24.34
N ALA A 74 10.67 24.70 25.65
CA ALA A 74 10.28 23.38 26.16
C ALA A 74 8.82 23.02 25.82
N ILE A 75 7.89 23.95 26.02
CA ILE A 75 6.47 23.72 25.72
C ILE A 75 6.26 23.51 24.21
N PHE A 76 6.90 24.34 23.37
CA PHE A 76 6.80 24.21 21.90
C PHE A 76 7.36 22.87 21.39
N ALA A 77 8.48 22.42 21.95
CA ALA A 77 9.09 21.13 21.61
C ALA A 77 8.19 19.95 21.99
N LEU A 78 7.54 20.01 23.15
CA LEU A 78 6.64 18.96 23.63
C LEU A 78 5.42 18.79 22.71
N PHE A 79 4.74 19.88 22.36
CA PHE A 79 3.61 19.82 21.43
C PHE A 79 4.03 19.28 20.06
N SER A 80 5.18 19.71 19.55
CA SER A 80 5.71 19.22 18.28
C SER A 80 5.94 17.71 18.31
N MET A 81 6.56 17.17 19.37
CA MET A 81 6.79 15.72 19.50
C MET A 81 5.48 14.92 19.52
N VAL A 82 4.46 15.40 20.24
CA VAL A 82 3.15 14.73 20.30
C VAL A 82 2.48 14.72 18.92
N ILE A 83 2.46 15.86 18.23
CA ILE A 83 1.84 15.97 16.90
C ILE A 83 2.52 15.04 15.90
N PHE A 84 3.85 15.08 15.80
CA PHE A 84 4.57 14.22 14.87
C PHE A 84 4.48 12.73 15.25
N GLY A 85 4.43 12.42 16.55
CA GLY A 85 4.19 11.05 17.03
C GLY A 85 2.82 10.51 16.63
N ILE A 86 1.76 11.31 16.79
CA ILE A 86 0.40 10.95 16.38
C ILE A 86 0.32 10.75 14.87
N LEU A 87 0.87 11.69 14.09
CA LEU A 87 0.87 11.60 12.63
C LEU A 87 1.59 10.32 12.14
N LEU A 88 2.70 9.97 12.77
CA LEU A 88 3.46 8.76 12.44
C LEU A 88 2.67 7.49 12.81
N GLY A 89 1.96 7.53 13.95
CA GLY A 89 1.05 6.47 14.37
C GLY A 89 -0.11 6.26 13.38
N ILE A 90 -0.79 7.32 12.96
CA ILE A 90 -1.89 7.25 11.98
C ILE A 90 -1.38 6.70 10.64
N MET A 91 -0.21 7.14 10.19
CA MET A 91 0.38 6.68 8.93
C MET A 91 0.67 5.17 8.92
N TRP A 92 1.13 4.62 10.05
CA TRP A 92 1.44 3.19 10.16
C TRP A 92 0.26 2.34 10.69
N ALA A 93 -0.79 2.96 11.22
CA ALA A 93 -1.94 2.25 11.81
C ALA A 93 -2.57 1.22 10.87
N PRO A 94 -2.86 1.50 9.58
CA PRO A 94 -3.41 0.49 8.67
C PRO A 94 -2.45 -0.67 8.43
N SER A 95 -1.14 -0.39 8.33
CA SER A 95 -0.13 -1.40 8.05
C SER A 95 0.05 -2.35 9.24
N ILE A 96 0.26 -1.80 10.44
CA ILE A 96 0.46 -2.59 11.67
C ILE A 96 -0.86 -3.29 12.04
N GLY A 97 -1.97 -2.57 11.94
CA GLY A 97 -3.31 -3.10 12.19
C GLY A 97 -3.59 -4.32 11.32
N SER A 98 -3.26 -4.27 10.03
CA SER A 98 -3.44 -5.43 9.15
C SER A 98 -2.58 -6.64 9.53
N ILE A 99 -1.35 -6.46 10.04
CA ILE A 99 -0.48 -7.57 10.45
C ILE A 99 -1.07 -8.32 11.66
N ILE A 100 -1.66 -7.59 12.60
CA ILE A 100 -2.26 -8.16 13.81
C ILE A 100 -3.67 -8.67 13.54
N ALA A 101 -4.46 -7.92 12.76
CA ALA A 101 -5.83 -8.26 12.45
C ALA A 101 -5.93 -9.46 11.51
N LYS A 102 -5.07 -9.59 10.50
CA LYS A 102 -5.12 -10.70 9.54
C LYS A 102 -5.18 -12.10 10.17
N PRO A 103 -4.29 -12.50 11.10
CA PRO A 103 -4.39 -13.83 11.71
C PRO A 103 -5.66 -14.01 12.54
N LEU A 104 -6.19 -12.96 13.18
CA LEU A 104 -7.43 -13.01 13.95
C LEU A 104 -8.66 -13.10 13.03
N VAL A 105 -8.69 -12.28 11.98
CA VAL A 105 -9.73 -12.27 10.95
C VAL A 105 -9.74 -13.63 10.25
N ASN A 106 -8.58 -14.15 9.86
CA ASN A 106 -8.44 -15.46 9.21
C ASN A 106 -8.85 -16.64 10.11
N LEU A 107 -8.81 -16.47 11.45
CA LEU A 107 -9.31 -17.47 12.39
C LEU A 107 -10.84 -17.49 12.46
N ILE A 108 -11.48 -16.32 12.33
CA ILE A 108 -12.95 -16.17 12.39
C ILE A 108 -13.57 -16.47 11.02
N TRP A 109 -12.95 -15.93 9.98
CA TRP A 109 -13.32 -16.08 8.58
C TRP A 109 -12.06 -16.52 7.84
N PRO A 110 -11.79 -17.83 7.73
CA PRO A 110 -10.70 -18.30 6.90
C PRO A 110 -10.85 -17.68 5.52
N GLU A 111 -9.78 -17.05 5.02
CA GLU A 111 -9.74 -16.52 3.66
C GLU A 111 -9.95 -17.70 2.71
N THR A 112 -11.22 -18.01 2.40
CA THR A 112 -11.58 -18.75 1.20
C THR A 112 -10.96 -17.95 0.08
N GLU A 113 -10.00 -18.56 -0.64
CA GLU A 113 -9.36 -17.96 -1.80
C GLU A 113 -10.42 -17.19 -2.57
N LEU A 114 -10.33 -15.85 -2.54
CA LEU A 114 -11.26 -15.00 -3.25
C LEU A 114 -11.24 -15.55 -4.67
N GLU A 115 -12.36 -16.13 -5.11
CA GLU A 115 -12.48 -16.64 -6.47
C GLU A 115 -11.91 -15.54 -7.36
N PRO A 116 -10.88 -15.86 -8.17
CA PRO A 116 -10.11 -14.82 -8.81
C PRO A 116 -11.10 -14.05 -9.68
N LYS A 117 -11.29 -12.76 -9.36
CA LYS A 117 -12.24 -11.89 -10.06
C LYS A 117 -11.47 -11.15 -11.15
N PRO A 118 -12.04 -11.00 -12.35
CA PRO A 118 -11.44 -10.17 -13.38
C PRO A 118 -11.29 -8.73 -12.87
N ASN A 119 -10.12 -8.13 -13.10
CA ASN A 119 -9.83 -6.74 -12.73
C ASN A 119 -9.60 -5.90 -13.98
N TYR A 120 -10.54 -5.00 -14.28
CA TYR A 120 -10.48 -4.11 -15.45
C TYR A 120 -10.02 -2.69 -15.13
N ASP A 121 -9.53 -2.40 -13.92
CA ASP A 121 -9.13 -1.04 -13.51
C ASP A 121 -8.04 -0.46 -14.44
N VAL A 122 -7.09 -1.31 -14.86
CA VAL A 122 -6.01 -0.95 -15.79
C VAL A 122 -6.59 -0.60 -17.17
N ALA A 123 -7.48 -1.44 -17.69
CA ALA A 123 -8.14 -1.21 -18.98
C ALA A 123 -8.98 0.08 -18.97
N ILE A 124 -9.72 0.35 -17.90
CA ILE A 124 -10.51 1.57 -17.74
C ILE A 124 -9.59 2.80 -17.68
N ALA A 125 -8.45 2.71 -16.99
CA ALA A 125 -7.47 3.78 -16.95
C ALA A 125 -6.85 4.06 -18.33
N LEU A 126 -6.54 3.02 -19.11
CA LEU A 126 -6.03 3.15 -20.48
C LEU A 126 -7.08 3.77 -21.42
N LYS A 127 -8.35 3.34 -21.32
CA LYS A 127 -9.47 3.94 -22.06
C LYS A 127 -9.61 5.44 -21.76
N LYS A 128 -9.51 5.84 -20.49
CA LYS A 128 -9.55 7.26 -20.08
C LYS A 128 -8.38 8.08 -20.62
N LYS A 129 -7.22 7.45 -20.86
CA LYS A 129 -6.04 8.08 -21.48
C LYS A 129 -6.12 8.16 -23.01
N GLY A 130 -7.16 7.58 -23.63
CA GLY A 130 -7.30 7.49 -25.08
C GLY A 130 -6.46 6.38 -25.73
N LEU A 131 -5.85 5.50 -24.94
CA LEU A 131 -5.04 4.37 -25.42
C LEU A 131 -5.95 3.16 -25.64
N TYR A 132 -6.82 3.24 -26.65
CA TYR A 132 -7.88 2.25 -26.87
C TYR A 132 -7.35 0.88 -27.30
N ASP A 133 -6.30 0.83 -28.12
CA ASP A 133 -5.70 -0.46 -28.55
C ASP A 133 -5.05 -1.20 -27.38
N GLU A 134 -4.41 -0.48 -26.45
CA GLU A 134 -3.82 -1.06 -25.25
C GLU A 134 -4.91 -1.50 -24.27
N ALA A 135 -5.96 -0.70 -24.10
CA ALA A 135 -7.12 -1.08 -23.31
C ALA A 135 -7.77 -2.38 -23.83
N ALA A 136 -7.92 -2.53 -25.15
CA ALA A 136 -8.50 -3.73 -25.75
C ALA A 136 -7.66 -4.98 -25.45
N LYS A 137 -6.33 -4.87 -25.53
CA LYS A 137 -5.41 -5.96 -25.21
C LYS A 137 -5.49 -6.37 -23.75
N GLU A 138 -5.53 -5.41 -22.84
CA GLU A 138 -5.64 -5.68 -21.40
C GLU A 138 -6.95 -6.43 -21.08
N ILE A 139 -8.06 -6.01 -21.68
CA ILE A 139 -9.36 -6.68 -21.52
C ILE A 139 -9.31 -8.11 -22.08
N GLN A 140 -8.69 -8.30 -23.25
CA GLN A 140 -8.53 -9.63 -23.83
C GLN A 140 -7.70 -10.56 -22.94
N GLN A 141 -6.61 -10.07 -22.34
CA GLN A 141 -5.78 -10.86 -21.42
C GLN A 141 -6.55 -11.29 -20.16
N GLU A 142 -7.42 -10.43 -19.64
CA GLU A 142 -8.28 -10.80 -18.51
C GLU A 142 -9.39 -11.77 -18.94
N LEU A 143 -9.97 -11.59 -20.14
CA LEU A 143 -10.94 -12.55 -20.71
C LEU A 143 -10.32 -13.90 -21.07
N GLU A 144 -9.02 -13.99 -21.34
CA GLU A 144 -8.31 -15.28 -21.50
C GLU A 144 -8.29 -16.06 -20.18
N LYS A 145 -8.19 -15.37 -19.04
CA LYS A 145 -8.27 -15.97 -17.70
C LYS A 145 -9.70 -16.24 -17.28
N PHE A 146 -10.62 -15.36 -17.69
CA PHE A 146 -12.06 -15.40 -17.35
C PHE A 146 -12.92 -15.40 -18.61
N PRO A 147 -12.97 -16.52 -19.37
CA PRO A 147 -13.65 -16.57 -20.65
C PRO A 147 -15.17 -16.38 -20.55
N ASP A 148 -15.75 -16.65 -19.38
CA ASP A 148 -17.19 -16.56 -19.15
C ASP A 148 -17.65 -15.18 -18.61
N ASP A 149 -16.74 -14.21 -18.47
CA ASP A 149 -17.10 -12.91 -17.91
C ASP A 149 -17.86 -12.02 -18.90
N VAL A 150 -19.10 -11.68 -18.53
CA VAL A 150 -19.99 -10.82 -19.32
C VAL A 150 -19.53 -9.37 -19.27
N GLU A 151 -19.03 -8.91 -18.13
CA GLU A 151 -18.64 -7.51 -17.92
C GLU A 151 -17.46 -7.12 -18.82
N GLY A 152 -16.41 -7.95 -18.86
CA GLY A 152 -15.27 -7.76 -19.75
C GLY A 152 -15.64 -7.77 -21.23
N ARG A 153 -16.54 -8.67 -21.65
CA ARG A 153 -17.01 -8.74 -23.04
C ARG A 153 -17.81 -7.50 -23.43
N LEU A 154 -18.67 -6.98 -22.53
CA LEU A 154 -19.39 -5.72 -22.75
C LEU A 154 -18.42 -4.54 -22.83
N LEU A 155 -17.41 -4.49 -21.96
CA LEU A 155 -16.39 -3.45 -21.97
C LEU A 155 -15.60 -3.45 -23.30
N LEU A 156 -15.28 -4.64 -23.82
CA LEU A 156 -14.60 -4.81 -25.10
C LEU A 156 -15.51 -4.38 -26.27
N ALA A 157 -16.80 -4.75 -26.24
CA ALA A 157 -17.78 -4.34 -27.23
C ALA A 157 -18.00 -2.80 -27.26
N ASP A 158 -18.10 -2.16 -26.09
CA ASP A 158 -18.20 -0.70 -25.95
C ASP A 158 -16.98 -0.01 -26.57
N LEU A 159 -15.79 -0.52 -26.28
CA LEU A 159 -14.53 0.01 -26.82
C LEU A 159 -14.47 -0.12 -28.34
N PHE A 160 -14.86 -1.26 -28.90
CA PHE A 160 -14.91 -1.45 -30.36
C PHE A 160 -15.95 -0.55 -31.03
N ALA A 161 -17.14 -0.41 -30.45
CA ALA A 161 -18.22 0.36 -31.05
C ALA A 161 -18.00 1.88 -30.94
N ARG A 162 -17.55 2.37 -29.78
CA ARG A 162 -17.50 3.81 -29.49
C ARG A 162 -16.14 4.45 -29.72
N ASN A 163 -15.05 3.70 -29.59
CA ASN A 163 -13.71 4.26 -29.65
C ASN A 163 -12.93 3.82 -30.90
N LEU A 164 -13.05 2.55 -31.30
CA LEU A 164 -12.33 2.01 -32.46
C LEU A 164 -13.16 1.99 -33.76
N ASN A 165 -14.45 2.35 -33.69
CA ASN A 165 -15.41 2.32 -34.81
C ASN A 165 -15.47 0.96 -35.54
N CYS A 166 -15.15 -0.13 -34.85
CA CYS A 166 -15.19 -1.50 -35.36
C CYS A 166 -16.52 -2.16 -34.98
N PHE A 167 -17.59 -1.77 -35.63
CA PHE A 167 -18.94 -2.27 -35.33
C PHE A 167 -19.08 -3.78 -35.49
N GLU A 168 -18.39 -4.38 -36.46
CA GLU A 168 -18.41 -5.84 -36.64
C GLU A 168 -17.75 -6.58 -35.49
N ALA A 169 -16.62 -6.08 -34.98
CA ALA A 169 -15.96 -6.66 -33.81
C ALA A 169 -16.83 -6.54 -32.55
N ALA A 170 -17.51 -5.40 -32.38
CA ALA A 170 -18.45 -5.21 -31.28
C ALA A 170 -19.63 -6.20 -31.35
N LYS A 171 -20.21 -6.39 -32.54
CA LYS A 171 -21.32 -7.32 -32.76
C LYS A 171 -20.94 -8.76 -32.40
N ILE A 172 -19.76 -9.22 -32.80
CA ILE A 172 -19.25 -10.55 -32.47
C ILE A 172 -19.17 -10.76 -30.96
N GLU A 173 -18.70 -9.78 -30.19
CA GLU A 173 -18.63 -9.90 -28.73
C GLU A 173 -20.02 -9.90 -28.07
N ILE A 174 -20.95 -9.08 -28.55
CA ILE A 174 -22.35 -9.12 -28.08
C ILE A 174 -23.03 -10.46 -28.39
N GLU A 175 -22.81 -11.01 -29.58
CA GLU A 175 -23.34 -12.34 -29.94
C GLU A 175 -22.76 -13.44 -29.03
N LYS A 176 -21.48 -13.35 -28.66
CA LYS A 176 -20.86 -14.27 -27.69
C LYS A 176 -21.51 -14.16 -26.30
N ILE A 177 -21.89 -12.96 -25.86
CA ILE A 177 -22.60 -12.76 -24.58
C ILE A 177 -24.00 -13.38 -24.65
N VAL A 178 -24.75 -13.09 -25.70
CA VAL A 178 -26.14 -13.58 -25.87
C VAL A 178 -26.19 -15.11 -25.97
N ASN A 179 -25.20 -15.71 -26.63
CA ASN A 179 -25.09 -17.15 -26.77
C ASN A 179 -24.48 -17.85 -25.54
N ASN A 180 -24.07 -17.10 -24.50
CA ASN A 180 -23.50 -17.69 -23.29
C ASN A 180 -24.62 -18.09 -22.29
N PRO A 181 -24.79 -19.39 -21.97
CA PRO A 181 -25.84 -19.86 -21.07
C PRO A 181 -25.66 -19.45 -19.59
N LYS A 182 -24.51 -18.87 -19.22
CA LYS A 182 -24.26 -18.31 -17.87
C LYS A 182 -24.61 -16.83 -17.73
N ALA A 183 -25.06 -16.16 -18.79
CA ALA A 183 -25.51 -14.77 -18.71
C ALA A 183 -26.76 -14.70 -17.81
N THR A 184 -26.59 -14.19 -16.58
CA THR A 184 -27.69 -14.11 -15.62
C THR A 184 -28.73 -13.09 -16.10
N PRO A 185 -30.06 -13.38 -16.07
CA PRO A 185 -31.11 -12.51 -16.62
C PRO A 185 -31.28 -11.12 -15.98
N GLY A 186 -30.38 -10.67 -15.11
CA GLY A 186 -30.36 -9.35 -14.50
C GLY A 186 -29.27 -8.40 -15.03
N GLN A 187 -28.47 -8.83 -16.01
CA GLN A 187 -27.38 -8.05 -16.62
C GLN A 187 -27.64 -7.67 -18.10
N LEU A 188 -28.81 -8.02 -18.63
CA LEU A 188 -29.27 -7.68 -19.99
C LEU A 188 -30.24 -6.49 -19.95
#